data_AF-A0A535WZG1-F1
#
_entry.id   AF-A0A535WZG1-F1
#
_cell.length_a   1.000
_cell.length_b   1.000
_cell.length_c   1.000
_cell.angle_alpha   90.00
_cell.angle_beta   90.00
_cell.angle_gamma   90.00
#
_symmetry.space_group_name_H-M   'P 1'
#
loop_
_entity.id
_entity.type
_entity.pdbx_description
1 polymer ?
#
loop_
_entity_poly.entity_id
_entity_poly.type
_entity_poly.pdbx_seq_one_letter_code
_entity_poly.pdbx_strand_id
1 'polypeptide(L)'
;MDVIEWLLDSDPAIRWQVMRDLTDAPEEQVEAERARVASEGWGARLLALQRPDGQWDGGVPTFTSTAAANWWQSLPPERRGTLFPEWTSTTWSLMLLQAFGLDPSSAGARHAVRLVREHCRWEHDGEPFFAGEVEPCINGRTVAIGAYFGEDVEPIVARLLGEQMSDGGWNCEQENGSTRGSFHTTIDVLEGLLEYERATGGSPDVTAARLRGQEYLLERRMLRRLSTGEVIDQDRKTNRPAAWTQFSYPTYWHYDVLRGLDYLRAAGATPDERVAEAIDLVESKRDADGRWPLENPHPGQLHFAIDEGEGRPSRWNSLRAKRVLKWYEHTPRSVSSRSGSASTG
;
A
#
# COMPACT_ATOMS: atom_id res chain seq x y z
N MET A 1 26.49 -7.09 -11.73
CA MET A 1 25.80 -7.38 -10.46
C MET A 1 24.39 -7.77 -10.83
N ASP A 2 23.97 -8.97 -10.45
CA ASP A 2 22.59 -9.45 -10.69
C ASP A 2 21.57 -8.60 -9.90
N VAL A 3 20.31 -8.54 -10.34
CA VAL A 3 19.27 -7.78 -9.64
C VAL A 3 19.04 -8.31 -8.21
N ILE A 4 19.12 -9.63 -7.99
CA ILE A 4 18.94 -10.19 -6.64
C ILE A 4 20.12 -9.80 -5.74
N GLU A 5 21.35 -9.89 -6.26
CA GLU A 5 22.56 -9.44 -5.55
C GLU A 5 22.48 -7.94 -5.19
N TRP A 6 22.03 -7.09 -6.12
CA TRP A 6 21.84 -5.65 -5.90
C TRP A 6 20.73 -5.34 -4.88
N LEU A 7 19.66 -6.14 -4.87
CA LEU A 7 18.59 -6.01 -3.88
C LEU A 7 19.02 -6.54 -2.50
N LEU A 8 19.87 -7.56 -2.43
CA LEU A 8 20.45 -8.01 -1.16
C LEU A 8 21.43 -6.96 -0.60
N ASP A 9 22.14 -6.23 -1.45
CA ASP A 9 22.95 -5.06 -1.05
C ASP A 9 22.08 -3.79 -0.87
N SER A 10 21.21 -3.83 0.14
CA SER A 10 20.26 -2.76 0.47
C SER A 10 19.97 -2.66 1.97
N ASP A 11 19.12 -1.70 2.36
CA ASP A 11 18.62 -1.54 3.73
C ASP A 11 18.00 -2.85 4.26
N PRO A 12 18.11 -3.18 5.56
CA PRO A 12 17.44 -4.34 6.15
C PRO A 12 15.96 -4.43 5.76
N ALA A 13 15.25 -3.30 5.68
CA ALA A 13 13.85 -3.21 5.27
C ALA A 13 13.54 -3.88 3.91
N ILE A 14 14.51 -3.93 2.99
CA ILE A 14 14.40 -4.60 1.69
C ILE A 14 15.10 -5.96 1.73
N ARG A 15 16.25 -6.09 2.40
CA ARG A 15 17.05 -7.32 2.35
C ARG A 15 16.31 -8.54 2.88
N TRP A 16 15.67 -8.45 4.06
CA TRP A 16 14.93 -9.59 4.64
C TRP A 16 13.78 -10.03 3.71
N GLN A 17 13.17 -9.07 3.03
CA GLN A 17 12.08 -9.27 2.08
C GLN A 17 12.55 -10.00 0.81
N VAL A 18 13.74 -9.67 0.31
CA VAL A 18 14.38 -10.36 -0.81
C VAL A 18 14.74 -11.78 -0.42
N MET A 19 15.35 -11.96 0.76
CA MET A 19 15.68 -13.28 1.29
C MET A 19 14.44 -14.17 1.35
N ARG A 20 13.34 -13.67 1.93
CA ARG A 20 12.08 -14.42 2.07
C ARG A 20 11.48 -14.83 0.73
N ASP A 21 11.37 -13.89 -0.21
CA ASP A 21 10.48 -14.08 -1.37
C ASP A 21 11.21 -14.47 -2.66
N LEU A 22 12.50 -14.12 -2.78
CA LEU A 22 13.26 -14.23 -4.02
C LEU A 22 14.49 -15.15 -3.91
N THR A 23 14.72 -15.76 -2.75
CA THR A 23 15.79 -16.72 -2.53
C THR A 23 15.28 -17.96 -1.78
N ASP A 24 16.17 -18.90 -1.50
CA ASP A 24 15.91 -20.10 -0.68
C ASP A 24 16.45 -19.94 0.77
N ALA A 25 16.59 -18.69 1.25
CA ALA A 25 17.09 -18.41 2.59
C ALA A 25 16.18 -19.06 3.67
N PRO A 26 16.76 -19.73 4.68
CA PRO A 26 15.99 -20.29 5.79
C PRO A 26 15.23 -19.21 6.57
N GLU A 27 14.05 -19.56 7.08
CA GLU A 27 13.19 -18.67 7.88
C GLU A 27 13.93 -18.01 9.05
N GLU A 28 14.79 -18.76 9.76
CA GLU A 28 15.62 -18.23 10.85
C GLU A 28 16.53 -17.08 10.40
N GLN A 29 17.13 -17.18 9.21
CA GLN A 29 18.00 -16.12 8.68
C GLN A 29 17.17 -14.91 8.23
N VAL A 30 15.98 -15.14 7.68
CA VAL A 30 15.04 -14.09 7.30
C VAL A 30 14.61 -13.29 8.52
N GLU A 31 14.19 -13.96 9.61
CA GLU A 31 13.77 -13.29 10.84
C GLU A 31 14.95 -12.59 11.54
N ALA A 32 16.15 -13.17 11.51
CA ALA A 32 17.35 -12.51 12.02
C ALA A 32 17.68 -11.22 11.24
N GLU A 33 17.55 -11.22 9.90
CA GLU A 33 17.75 -10.01 9.11
C GLU A 33 16.62 -9.00 9.32
N ARG A 34 15.36 -9.45 9.42
CA ARG A 34 14.21 -8.59 9.71
C ARG A 34 14.32 -7.92 11.07
N ALA A 35 14.82 -8.61 12.10
CA ALA A 35 14.99 -8.05 13.44
C ALA A 35 15.90 -6.80 13.46
N ARG A 36 16.84 -6.69 12.51
CA ARG A 36 17.73 -5.52 12.37
C ARG A 36 16.98 -4.24 12.01
N VAL A 37 15.79 -4.32 11.42
CA VAL A 37 14.96 -3.14 11.08
C VAL A 37 14.70 -2.25 12.29
N ALA A 38 14.61 -2.81 13.49
CA ALA A 38 14.36 -2.04 14.72
C ALA A 38 15.57 -1.20 15.18
N SER A 39 16.79 -1.55 14.76
CA SER A 39 18.04 -0.97 15.26
C SER A 39 18.95 -0.40 14.17
N GLU A 40 18.70 -0.70 12.91
CA GLU A 40 19.49 -0.30 11.75
C GLU A 40 18.61 0.31 10.66
N GLY A 41 19.25 1.04 9.74
CA GLY A 41 18.63 1.47 8.50
C GLY A 41 17.44 2.43 8.67
N TRP A 42 16.51 2.39 7.72
CA TRP A 42 15.35 3.27 7.68
C TRP A 42 14.38 3.05 8.85
N GLY A 43 14.18 1.79 9.29
CA GLY A 43 13.29 1.48 10.41
C GLY A 43 13.73 2.14 11.72
N ALA A 44 15.00 1.99 12.09
CA ALA A 44 15.55 2.61 13.29
C ALA A 44 15.58 4.14 13.20
N ARG A 45 15.94 4.70 12.03
CA ARG A 45 15.90 6.14 11.79
C ARG A 45 14.49 6.69 11.96
N LEU A 46 13.48 6.00 11.43
CA LEU A 46 12.10 6.44 11.55
C LEU A 46 11.59 6.34 12.99
N LEU A 47 11.89 5.25 13.71
CA LEU A 47 11.58 5.14 15.15
C LEU A 47 12.20 6.29 15.96
N ALA A 48 13.44 6.68 15.65
CA ALA A 48 14.14 7.77 16.34
C ALA A 48 13.53 9.17 16.08
N LEU A 49 12.71 9.32 15.03
CA LEU A 49 12.01 10.57 14.73
C LEU A 49 10.69 10.70 15.51
N GLN A 50 10.23 9.65 16.19
CA GLN A 50 9.02 9.74 16.99
C GLN A 50 9.23 10.74 18.13
N ARG A 51 8.27 11.65 18.27
CA ARG A 51 8.24 12.68 19.30
C ARG A 51 7.71 12.11 20.62
N PRO A 52 8.00 12.77 21.77
CA PRO A 52 7.52 12.32 23.08
C PRO A 52 6.00 12.24 23.25
N ASP A 53 5.24 12.92 22.40
CA ASP A 53 3.77 12.89 22.37
C ASP A 53 3.20 11.75 21.50
N GLY A 54 4.06 10.86 20.99
CA GLY A 54 3.68 9.70 20.19
C GLY A 54 3.56 9.94 18.69
N GLN A 55 3.60 11.19 18.25
CA GLN A 55 3.48 11.58 16.85
C GLN A 55 4.85 11.68 16.18
N TRP A 56 4.90 11.82 14.84
CA TRP A 56 6.15 12.01 14.08
C TRP A 56 6.36 13.47 13.69
N ASP A 57 5.63 13.95 12.70
CA ASP A 57 5.63 15.34 12.30
C ASP A 57 4.26 15.95 12.60
N GLY A 58 4.25 17.03 13.37
CA GLY A 58 3.07 17.84 13.65
C GLY A 58 3.21 19.27 13.09
N GLY A 59 4.10 19.44 12.12
CA GLY A 59 4.36 20.69 11.41
C GLY A 59 3.11 21.23 10.73
N VAL A 60 3.17 22.49 10.29
CA VAL A 60 2.04 23.14 9.62
C VAL A 60 2.01 22.71 8.15
N PRO A 61 0.93 22.05 7.68
CA PRO A 61 0.78 21.69 6.28
C PRO A 61 0.71 22.92 5.37
N THR A 62 0.92 22.71 4.07
CA THR A 62 0.73 23.79 3.10
C THR A 62 -0.76 23.97 2.82
N PHE A 63 -1.34 25.08 3.29
CA PHE A 63 -2.74 25.40 3.05
C PHE A 63 -2.93 26.33 1.86
N THR A 64 -3.94 26.06 1.04
CA THR A 64 -4.34 26.90 -0.09
C THR A 64 -5.35 27.99 0.30
N SER A 65 -5.82 28.02 1.55
CA SER A 65 -6.76 29.03 2.06
C SER A 65 -6.47 29.43 3.51
N THR A 66 -6.77 30.69 3.84
CA THR A 66 -6.69 31.20 5.22
C THR A 66 -7.64 30.46 6.17
N ALA A 67 -8.81 30.02 5.68
CA ALA A 67 -9.76 29.27 6.47
C ALA A 67 -9.16 27.93 6.95
N ALA A 68 -8.52 27.18 6.05
CA ALA A 68 -7.85 25.93 6.39
C ALA A 68 -6.66 26.15 7.35
N ALA A 69 -5.87 27.20 7.13
CA ALA A 69 -4.79 27.56 8.04
C ALA A 69 -5.29 27.92 9.45
N ASN A 70 -6.37 28.69 9.56
CA ASN A 70 -6.98 29.05 10.83
C ASN A 70 -7.60 27.84 11.53
N TRP A 71 -8.26 26.95 10.78
CA TRP A 71 -8.78 25.69 11.31
C TRP A 71 -7.65 24.83 11.89
N TRP A 72 -6.55 24.64 11.16
CA TRP A 72 -5.38 23.91 11.66
C TRP A 72 -4.81 24.51 12.95
N GLN A 73 -4.68 25.84 12.99
CA GLN A 73 -4.21 26.56 14.18
C GLN A 73 -5.17 26.47 15.36
N SER A 74 -6.44 26.14 15.13
CA SER A 74 -7.43 25.94 16.19
C SER A 74 -7.40 24.53 16.79
N LEU A 75 -6.84 23.53 16.09
CA LEU A 75 -6.75 22.15 16.59
C LEU A 75 -5.83 22.07 17.81
N PRO A 76 -6.15 21.27 18.83
CA PRO A 76 -5.22 21.00 19.93
C PRO A 76 -4.01 20.17 19.44
N PRO A 77 -2.86 20.20 20.13
CA PRO A 77 -1.63 19.54 19.66
C PRO A 77 -1.77 18.04 19.35
N GLU A 78 -2.57 17.32 20.13
CA GLU A 78 -2.85 15.89 19.96
C GLU A 78 -3.62 15.54 18.67
N ARG A 79 -4.21 16.55 18.02
CA ARG A 79 -4.90 16.44 16.72
C ARG A 79 -4.06 16.98 15.56
N ARG A 80 -2.80 17.37 15.78
CA ARG A 80 -1.90 17.90 14.75
C ARG A 80 -0.74 16.94 14.52
N GLY A 81 -0.75 16.25 13.39
CA GLY A 81 0.30 15.30 13.05
C GLY A 81 -0.19 13.89 12.81
N THR A 82 -1.49 13.68 12.64
CA THR A 82 -2.06 12.34 12.45
C THR A 82 -2.06 12.00 10.98
N LEU A 83 -2.80 12.71 10.14
CA LEU A 83 -2.80 12.56 8.67
C LEU A 83 -1.91 13.60 7.97
N PHE A 84 -1.78 14.78 8.54
CA PHE A 84 -1.03 15.90 7.97
C PHE A 84 0.11 16.36 8.89
N PRO A 85 1.21 16.93 8.37
CA PRO A 85 1.52 17.13 6.95
C PRO A 85 1.71 15.82 6.20
N GLU A 86 1.39 15.79 4.90
CA GLU A 86 1.46 14.55 4.12
C GLU A 86 2.88 13.96 4.16
N TRP A 87 2.97 12.63 4.17
CA TRP A 87 4.18 11.81 4.13
C TRP A 87 5.05 11.79 5.40
N THR A 88 5.00 12.83 6.24
CA THR A 88 5.77 12.88 7.49
C THR A 88 4.91 12.73 8.76
N SER A 89 3.58 12.80 8.64
CA SER A 89 2.66 12.56 9.75
C SER A 89 2.73 11.14 10.32
N THR A 90 2.03 10.93 11.43
CA THR A 90 1.96 9.67 12.18
C THR A 90 1.44 8.51 11.32
N THR A 91 0.34 8.68 10.58
CA THR A 91 -0.23 7.62 9.74
C THR A 91 0.77 7.12 8.69
N TRP A 92 1.47 8.03 8.02
CA TRP A 92 2.44 7.69 6.97
C TRP A 92 3.71 7.08 7.55
N SER A 93 4.13 7.54 8.73
CA SER A 93 5.29 6.98 9.44
C SER A 93 5.02 5.53 9.90
N LEU A 94 3.84 5.26 10.46
CA LEU A 94 3.43 3.89 10.82
C LEU A 94 3.28 2.99 9.60
N MET A 95 2.72 3.50 8.49
CA MET A 95 2.65 2.78 7.22
C MET A 95 4.05 2.35 6.74
N LEU A 96 5.04 3.24 6.83
CA LEU A 96 6.41 2.92 6.45
C LEU A 96 7.05 1.90 7.39
N LEU A 97 6.85 2.02 8.71
CA LEU A 97 7.34 1.01 9.67
C LEU A 97 6.76 -0.37 9.39
N GLN A 98 5.46 -0.45 9.05
CA GLN A 98 4.83 -1.68 8.59
C GLN A 98 5.48 -2.19 7.29
N ALA A 99 5.63 -1.34 6.27
CA ALA A 99 6.21 -1.71 4.99
C ALA A 99 7.67 -2.18 5.09
N PHE A 100 8.43 -1.62 6.04
CA PHE A 100 9.81 -2.03 6.35
C PHE A 100 9.87 -3.38 7.07
N GLY A 101 8.74 -3.86 7.60
CA GLY A 101 8.68 -5.11 8.34
C GLY A 101 9.14 -4.98 9.78
N LEU A 102 8.99 -3.82 10.42
CA LEU A 102 9.33 -3.66 11.83
C LEU A 102 8.60 -4.72 12.66
N ASP A 103 9.34 -5.54 13.41
CA ASP A 103 8.74 -6.55 14.27
C ASP A 103 7.79 -5.89 15.30
N PRO A 104 6.47 -6.20 15.27
CA PRO A 104 5.49 -5.69 16.24
C PRO A 104 5.85 -6.03 17.69
N SER A 105 6.60 -7.11 17.90
CA SER A 105 7.07 -7.55 19.22
C SER A 105 8.35 -6.82 19.67
N SER A 106 8.97 -6.01 18.83
CA SER A 106 10.15 -5.23 19.23
C SER A 106 9.80 -4.18 20.30
N ALA A 107 10.76 -3.84 21.15
CA ALA A 107 10.56 -2.82 22.18
C ALA A 107 10.22 -1.45 21.58
N GLY A 108 10.85 -1.10 20.45
CA GLY A 108 10.58 0.12 19.70
C GLY A 108 9.16 0.19 19.16
N ALA A 109 8.69 -0.88 18.50
CA ALA A 109 7.31 -0.95 17.99
C ALA A 109 6.28 -0.80 19.12
N ARG A 110 6.39 -1.61 20.18
CA ARG A 110 5.45 -1.55 21.32
C ARG A 110 5.43 -0.19 22.00
N HIS A 111 6.59 0.45 22.16
CA HIS A 111 6.67 1.79 22.72
C HIS A 111 5.94 2.79 21.81
N ALA A 112 6.26 2.78 20.53
CA ALA A 112 5.76 3.73 19.58
C ALA A 112 4.25 3.64 19.38
N VAL A 113 3.74 2.43 19.18
CA VAL A 113 2.32 2.16 18.95
C VAL A 113 1.51 2.45 20.22
N ARG A 114 2.03 2.13 21.42
CA ARG A 114 1.37 2.50 22.67
C ARG A 114 1.16 4.01 22.80
N LEU A 115 2.18 4.82 22.49
CA LEU A 115 2.04 6.28 22.55
C LEU A 115 1.00 6.79 21.54
N VAL A 116 0.96 6.22 20.34
CA VAL A 116 -0.08 6.56 19.34
C VAL A 116 -1.47 6.22 19.88
N ARG A 117 -1.66 5.02 20.44
CA ARG A 117 -2.93 4.59 21.04
C ARG A 117 -3.38 5.55 22.15
N GLU A 118 -2.46 5.94 23.02
CA GLU A 118 -2.78 6.77 24.19
C GLU A 118 -3.03 8.25 23.82
N HIS A 119 -2.23 8.80 22.90
CA HIS A 119 -2.14 10.26 22.71
C HIS A 119 -2.59 10.78 21.34
N CYS A 120 -2.53 9.97 20.28
CA CYS A 120 -2.82 10.44 18.92
C CYS A 120 -4.32 10.49 18.63
N ARG A 121 -4.80 11.59 18.05
CA ARG A 121 -6.21 11.81 17.68
C ARG A 121 -6.32 12.30 16.24
N TRP A 122 -7.37 11.91 15.53
CA TRP A 122 -7.60 12.37 14.16
C TRP A 122 -7.84 13.88 14.09
N GLU A 123 -7.33 14.51 13.01
CA GLU A 123 -7.63 15.91 12.70
C GLU A 123 -9.14 16.13 12.55
N HIS A 124 -9.85 15.17 11.96
CA HIS A 124 -11.30 15.10 11.94
C HIS A 124 -11.81 14.69 13.33
N ASP A 125 -12.77 15.42 13.89
CA ASP A 125 -13.54 15.20 15.13
C ASP A 125 -12.87 14.68 16.42
N GLY A 126 -11.56 14.42 16.42
CA GLY A 126 -10.75 14.09 17.60
C GLY A 126 -10.86 12.64 18.05
N GLU A 127 -11.28 11.72 17.19
CA GLU A 127 -11.34 10.29 17.48
C GLU A 127 -9.94 9.74 17.81
N PRO A 128 -9.84 8.75 18.72
CA PRO A 128 -8.62 7.96 18.89
C PRO A 128 -8.12 7.37 17.57
N PHE A 129 -6.79 7.34 17.35
CA PHE A 129 -6.20 6.86 16.10
C PHE A 129 -6.78 5.51 15.63
N PHE A 130 -6.79 4.50 16.51
CA PHE A 130 -7.29 3.14 16.20
C PHE A 130 -8.82 3.01 16.27
N ALA A 131 -9.55 4.07 16.61
CA ALA A 131 -11.00 4.11 16.42
C ALA A 131 -11.39 4.47 14.97
N GLY A 132 -10.42 4.92 14.17
CA GLY A 132 -10.62 5.29 12.77
C GLY A 132 -11.16 6.70 12.57
N GLU A 133 -11.32 7.05 11.30
CA GLU A 133 -11.84 8.32 10.81
C GLU A 133 -13.14 8.02 10.01
N VAL A 134 -13.54 8.91 9.09
CA VAL A 134 -14.71 8.81 8.23
C VAL A 134 -14.38 8.19 6.87
N GLU A 135 -13.28 8.60 6.23
CA GLU A 135 -12.96 8.22 4.87
C GLU A 135 -12.51 6.74 4.79
N PRO A 136 -13.12 5.91 3.94
CA PRO A 136 -12.77 4.49 3.81
C PRO A 136 -11.30 4.27 3.39
N CYS A 137 -10.68 5.20 2.68
CA CYS A 137 -9.26 5.12 2.28
C CYS A 137 -8.34 5.26 3.50
N ILE A 138 -8.63 6.21 4.39
CA ILE A 138 -7.91 6.39 5.66
C ILE A 138 -8.15 5.17 6.55
N ASN A 139 -9.40 4.75 6.69
CA ASN A 139 -9.78 3.60 7.50
C ASN A 139 -9.14 2.29 7.02
N GLY A 140 -9.05 2.06 5.71
CA GLY A 140 -8.32 0.91 5.15
C GLY A 140 -6.85 0.89 5.58
N ARG A 141 -6.18 2.06 5.55
CA ARG A 141 -4.80 2.20 6.02
C ARG A 141 -4.69 1.98 7.53
N THR A 142 -5.62 2.53 8.32
CA THR A 142 -5.65 2.37 9.78
C THR A 142 -5.85 0.90 10.18
N VAL A 143 -6.72 0.16 9.48
CA VAL A 143 -6.88 -1.29 9.67
C VAL A 143 -5.57 -2.01 9.36
N ALA A 144 -4.90 -1.70 8.25
CA ALA A 144 -3.62 -2.32 7.91
C ALA A 144 -2.58 -2.12 9.02
N ILE A 145 -2.44 -0.89 9.53
CA ILE A 145 -1.50 -0.55 10.60
C ILE A 145 -1.88 -1.24 11.90
N GLY A 146 -3.14 -1.11 12.32
CA GLY A 146 -3.61 -1.63 13.60
C GLY A 146 -3.56 -3.15 13.66
N ALA A 147 -4.01 -3.84 12.61
CA ALA A 147 -3.92 -5.30 12.53
C ALA A 147 -2.46 -5.79 12.61
N TYR A 148 -1.54 -5.13 11.89
CA TYR A 148 -0.12 -5.49 11.91
C TYR A 148 0.51 -5.32 13.30
N PHE A 149 0.16 -4.25 14.02
CA PHE A 149 0.74 -3.94 15.33
C PHE A 149 -0.06 -4.49 16.53
N GLY A 150 -1.13 -5.26 16.30
CA GLY A 150 -1.93 -5.90 17.36
C GLY A 150 -2.87 -4.95 18.11
N GLU A 151 -3.38 -3.94 17.40
CA GLU A 151 -4.37 -2.98 17.89
C GLU A 151 -5.78 -3.43 17.53
N ASP A 152 -6.76 -3.04 18.35
CA ASP A 152 -8.17 -3.32 18.07
C ASP A 152 -8.68 -2.36 16.98
N VAL A 153 -9.03 -2.92 15.83
CA VAL A 153 -9.58 -2.22 14.67
C VAL A 153 -10.89 -2.86 14.19
N GLU A 154 -11.47 -3.76 14.97
CA GLU A 154 -12.73 -4.44 14.62
C GLU A 154 -13.87 -3.45 14.31
N PRO A 155 -14.04 -2.33 15.04
CA PRO A 155 -15.06 -1.33 14.70
C PRO A 155 -14.86 -0.71 13.32
N ILE A 156 -13.60 -0.48 12.91
CA ILE A 156 -13.28 0.08 11.59
C ILE A 156 -13.58 -0.96 10.50
N VAL A 157 -13.22 -2.23 10.73
CA VAL A 157 -13.55 -3.33 9.80
C VAL A 157 -15.05 -3.45 9.62
N ALA A 158 -15.83 -3.46 10.70
CA ALA A 158 -17.29 -3.52 10.64
C ALA A 158 -17.89 -2.35 9.82
N ARG A 159 -17.35 -1.14 9.99
CA ARG A 159 -17.73 0.04 9.20
C ARG A 159 -17.43 -0.16 7.71
N LEU A 160 -16.21 -0.58 7.36
CA LEU A 160 -15.81 -0.81 5.96
C LEU A 160 -16.68 -1.88 5.28
N LEU A 161 -17.08 -2.94 6.00
CA LEU A 161 -18.02 -3.94 5.46
C LEU A 161 -19.39 -3.33 5.13
N GLY A 162 -19.89 -2.41 5.95
CA GLY A 162 -21.14 -1.69 5.73
C GLY A 162 -21.08 -0.66 4.60
N GLU A 163 -19.89 -0.16 4.27
CA GLU A 163 -19.67 0.87 3.24
C GLU A 163 -19.38 0.29 1.85
N GLN A 164 -19.15 -1.03 1.73
CA GLN A 164 -18.81 -1.67 0.45
C GLN A 164 -19.91 -1.45 -0.60
N MET A 165 -19.51 -0.90 -1.75
CA MET A 165 -20.45 -0.50 -2.80
C MET A 165 -20.96 -1.70 -3.61
N SER A 166 -21.99 -1.48 -4.43
CA SER A 166 -22.61 -2.55 -5.24
C SER A 166 -21.66 -3.15 -6.27
N ASP A 167 -20.70 -2.37 -6.79
CA ASP A 167 -19.65 -2.84 -7.70
C ASP A 167 -18.45 -3.51 -6.99
N GLY A 168 -18.54 -3.72 -5.68
CA GLY A 168 -17.52 -4.41 -4.87
C GLY A 168 -16.40 -3.51 -4.36
N GLY A 169 -16.25 -2.29 -4.90
CA GLY A 169 -15.22 -1.35 -4.45
C GLY A 169 -15.67 -0.48 -3.26
N TRP A 170 -14.77 0.42 -2.88
CA TRP A 170 -15.01 1.50 -1.91
C TRP A 170 -14.67 2.85 -2.53
N ASN A 171 -15.25 3.93 -2.03
CA ASN A 171 -14.95 5.28 -2.52
C ASN A 171 -15.11 6.33 -1.41
N CYS A 172 -14.07 7.14 -1.19
CA CYS A 172 -14.14 8.27 -0.26
C CYS A 172 -15.18 9.34 -0.72
N GLU A 173 -15.51 9.39 -2.01
CA GLU A 173 -16.58 10.27 -2.54
C GLU A 173 -18.00 9.68 -2.43
N GLN A 174 -18.19 8.56 -1.72
CA GLN A 174 -19.52 7.97 -1.53
C GLN A 174 -20.47 8.92 -0.77
N GLU A 175 -19.95 9.63 0.24
CA GLU A 175 -20.71 10.65 0.98
C GLU A 175 -21.16 11.83 0.10
N ASN A 176 -20.40 12.10 -0.98
CA ASN A 176 -20.69 13.14 -1.97
C ASN A 176 -21.53 12.60 -3.15
N GLY A 177 -22.09 11.39 -3.03
CA GLY A 177 -23.04 10.81 -3.99
C GLY A 177 -22.42 9.93 -5.08
N SER A 178 -21.12 9.59 -4.98
CA SER A 178 -20.54 8.59 -5.88
C SER A 178 -21.22 7.23 -5.69
N THR A 179 -21.59 6.59 -6.80
CA THR A 179 -22.20 5.25 -6.83
C THR A 179 -21.25 4.16 -7.35
N ARG A 180 -19.97 4.50 -7.54
CA ARG A 180 -18.92 3.60 -8.05
C ARG A 180 -17.71 3.60 -7.12
N GLY A 181 -17.12 2.43 -6.90
CA GLY A 181 -15.84 2.32 -6.23
C GLY A 181 -14.75 3.12 -6.95
N SER A 182 -13.69 3.50 -6.25
CA SER A 182 -12.46 4.08 -6.82
C SER A 182 -11.28 3.12 -6.63
N PHE A 183 -10.29 3.18 -7.54
CA PHE A 183 -9.08 2.36 -7.42
C PHE A 183 -8.29 2.68 -6.15
N HIS A 184 -8.09 3.96 -5.84
CA HIS A 184 -7.36 4.42 -4.65
C HIS A 184 -7.95 3.87 -3.36
N THR A 185 -9.22 4.16 -3.11
CA THR A 185 -9.88 3.72 -1.89
C THR A 185 -9.98 2.20 -1.82
N THR A 186 -10.29 1.54 -2.94
CA THR A 186 -10.43 0.09 -2.96
C THR A 186 -9.10 -0.60 -2.61
N ILE A 187 -7.96 -0.15 -3.13
CA ILE A 187 -6.68 -0.78 -2.79
C ILE A 187 -6.27 -0.56 -1.33
N ASP A 188 -6.51 0.63 -0.76
CA ASP A 188 -6.24 0.89 0.67
C ASP A 188 -7.08 -0.02 1.57
N VAL A 189 -8.37 -0.19 1.27
CA VAL A 189 -9.26 -1.08 2.03
C VAL A 189 -8.86 -2.55 1.86
N LEU A 190 -8.55 -2.99 0.64
CA LEU A 190 -8.13 -4.36 0.37
C LEU A 190 -6.85 -4.75 1.13
N GLU A 191 -5.86 -3.86 1.17
CA GLU A 191 -4.64 -4.06 1.97
C GLU A 191 -4.94 -4.18 3.46
N GLY A 192 -5.84 -3.32 3.98
CA GLY A 192 -6.30 -3.38 5.36
C GLY A 192 -6.99 -4.70 5.71
N LEU A 193 -7.99 -5.10 4.92
CA LEU A 193 -8.73 -6.34 5.16
C LEU A 193 -7.82 -7.58 5.05
N LEU A 194 -6.87 -7.59 4.11
CA LEU A 194 -5.91 -8.69 3.98
C LEU A 194 -5.01 -8.81 5.22
N GLU A 195 -4.54 -7.68 5.75
CA GLU A 195 -3.71 -7.70 6.96
C GLU A 195 -4.52 -8.11 8.20
N TYR A 196 -5.76 -7.65 8.30
CA TYR A 196 -6.69 -8.10 9.34
C TYR A 196 -6.94 -9.61 9.30
N GLU A 197 -7.14 -10.20 8.12
CA GLU A 197 -7.28 -11.66 7.95
C GLU A 197 -6.05 -12.41 8.44
N ARG A 198 -4.84 -11.93 8.11
CA ARG A 198 -3.59 -12.55 8.56
C ARG A 198 -3.43 -12.49 10.07
N ALA A 199 -3.78 -11.36 10.67
CA ALA A 199 -3.61 -11.14 12.12
C ALA A 199 -4.64 -11.92 12.96
N THR A 200 -5.86 -12.09 12.47
CA THR A 200 -6.99 -12.63 13.25
C THR A 200 -7.46 -14.02 12.82
N GLY A 201 -7.01 -14.49 11.66
CA GLY A 201 -7.61 -15.65 10.96
C GLY A 201 -8.82 -15.27 10.08
N GLY A 202 -9.27 -14.01 10.13
CA GLY A 202 -10.36 -13.50 9.32
C GLY A 202 -11.75 -14.00 9.71
N SER A 203 -12.75 -13.56 8.94
CA SER A 203 -14.12 -14.09 9.00
C SER A 203 -14.65 -14.29 7.58
N PRO A 204 -15.67 -15.15 7.37
CA PRO A 204 -16.27 -15.34 6.06
C PRO A 204 -16.73 -14.02 5.41
N ASP A 205 -17.25 -13.08 6.20
CA ASP A 205 -17.72 -11.78 5.70
C ASP A 205 -16.56 -10.88 5.24
N VAL A 206 -15.46 -10.85 6.00
CA VAL A 206 -14.24 -10.13 5.61
C VAL A 206 -13.65 -10.71 4.33
N THR A 207 -13.58 -12.04 4.23
CA THR A 207 -13.09 -12.72 3.01
C THR A 207 -13.99 -12.47 1.82
N ALA A 208 -15.31 -12.55 2.00
CA ALA A 208 -16.25 -12.26 0.93
C ALA A 208 -16.12 -10.80 0.44
N ALA A 209 -16.03 -9.83 1.36
CA ALA A 209 -15.84 -8.42 1.01
C ALA A 209 -14.50 -8.20 0.28
N ARG A 210 -13.40 -8.76 0.78
CA ARG A 210 -12.09 -8.66 0.15
C ARG A 210 -12.08 -9.25 -1.26
N LEU A 211 -12.68 -10.42 -1.46
CA LEU A 211 -12.77 -11.05 -2.79
C LEU A 211 -13.62 -10.23 -3.76
N ARG A 212 -14.71 -9.61 -3.31
CA ARG A 212 -15.51 -8.68 -4.14
C ARG A 212 -14.73 -7.43 -4.54
N GLY A 213 -13.95 -6.84 -3.64
CA GLY A 213 -13.09 -5.70 -3.98
C GLY A 213 -11.93 -6.10 -4.90
N GLN A 214 -11.43 -7.33 -4.77
CA GLN A 214 -10.46 -7.88 -5.70
C GLN A 214 -11.04 -8.02 -7.11
N GLU A 215 -12.27 -8.53 -7.21
CA GLU A 215 -13.00 -8.63 -8.47
C GLU A 215 -13.25 -7.25 -9.09
N TYR A 216 -13.53 -6.21 -8.29
CA TYR A 216 -13.63 -4.83 -8.76
C TYR A 216 -12.40 -4.39 -9.58
N LEU A 217 -11.18 -4.73 -9.11
CA LEU A 217 -9.93 -4.44 -9.82
C LEU A 217 -9.78 -5.29 -11.10
N LEU A 218 -10.13 -6.58 -11.01
CA LEU A 218 -9.98 -7.54 -12.11
C LEU A 218 -10.96 -7.30 -13.26
N GLU A 219 -12.22 -6.98 -12.99
CA GLU A 219 -13.20 -6.59 -14.02
C GLU A 219 -12.75 -5.38 -14.84
N ARG A 220 -11.96 -4.51 -14.20
CA ARG A 220 -11.34 -3.34 -14.82
C ARG A 220 -9.96 -3.63 -15.39
N ARG A 221 -9.56 -4.90 -15.48
CA ARG A 221 -8.24 -5.36 -15.95
C ARG A 221 -7.09 -4.57 -15.32
N MET A 222 -7.24 -4.18 -14.05
CA MET A 222 -6.29 -3.37 -13.26
C MET A 222 -6.09 -1.90 -13.69
N LEU A 223 -6.43 -1.49 -14.91
CA LEU A 223 -6.18 -0.11 -15.37
C LEU A 223 -7.24 0.49 -16.32
N ARG A 224 -8.34 -0.22 -16.58
CA ARG A 224 -9.34 0.16 -17.58
C ARG A 224 -10.63 0.65 -16.95
N ARG A 225 -11.33 1.53 -17.68
CA ARG A 225 -12.71 1.90 -17.36
C ARG A 225 -13.60 0.72 -17.68
N LEU A 226 -14.45 0.32 -16.73
CA LEU A 226 -15.40 -0.77 -16.94
C LEU A 226 -16.37 -0.51 -18.11
N SER A 227 -16.80 0.75 -18.28
CA SER A 227 -17.83 1.11 -19.26
C SER A 227 -17.35 1.18 -20.71
N THR A 228 -16.09 1.57 -20.94
CA THR A 228 -15.53 1.75 -22.30
C THR A 228 -14.47 0.71 -22.63
N GLY A 229 -13.91 0.05 -21.63
CA GLY A 229 -12.75 -0.82 -21.79
C GLY A 229 -11.47 -0.05 -22.10
N GLU A 230 -11.46 1.28 -22.15
CA GLU A 230 -10.25 2.08 -22.40
C GLU A 230 -9.40 2.22 -21.15
N VAL A 231 -8.10 2.46 -21.33
CA VAL A 231 -7.19 2.78 -20.22
C VAL A 231 -7.65 4.06 -19.54
N ILE A 232 -7.61 4.08 -18.21
CA ILE A 232 -7.93 5.28 -17.43
C ILE A 232 -6.81 6.30 -17.65
N ASP A 233 -7.17 7.42 -18.23
CA ASP A 233 -6.29 8.51 -18.66
C ASP A 233 -6.38 9.75 -17.75
N GLN A 234 -7.46 9.86 -16.97
CA GLN A 234 -7.71 10.97 -16.05
C GLN A 234 -8.07 10.44 -14.67
N ASP A 235 -7.33 10.90 -13.65
CA ASP A 235 -7.65 10.68 -12.26
C ASP A 235 -8.66 11.73 -11.78
N ARG A 236 -9.80 11.25 -11.30
CA ARG A 236 -10.89 12.10 -10.79
C ARG A 236 -10.59 12.69 -9.42
N LYS A 237 -9.72 12.06 -8.60
CA LYS A 237 -9.35 12.56 -7.28
C LYS A 237 -8.46 13.80 -7.41
N THR A 238 -7.44 13.74 -8.27
CA THR A 238 -6.51 14.86 -8.48
C THR A 238 -6.91 15.81 -9.61
N ASN A 239 -7.87 15.40 -10.47
CA ASN A 239 -8.21 16.09 -11.70
C ASN A 239 -7.00 16.30 -12.64
N ARG A 240 -6.07 15.33 -12.64
CA ARG A 240 -4.85 15.28 -13.46
C ARG A 240 -4.85 14.02 -14.33
N PRO A 241 -3.92 13.89 -15.30
CA PRO A 241 -3.72 12.61 -15.98
C PRO A 241 -3.50 11.47 -14.98
N ALA A 242 -4.15 10.33 -15.19
CA ALA A 242 -4.00 9.18 -14.30
C ALA A 242 -2.60 8.58 -14.43
N ALA A 243 -1.95 8.32 -13.30
CA ALA A 243 -0.61 7.76 -13.23
C ALA A 243 -0.61 6.25 -12.93
N TRP A 244 -1.66 5.49 -13.29
CA TRP A 244 -1.77 4.06 -12.93
C TRP A 244 -0.66 3.22 -13.54
N THR A 245 -0.10 3.68 -14.65
CA THR A 245 1.00 3.02 -15.36
C THR A 245 2.38 3.51 -14.93
N GLN A 246 2.48 4.38 -13.92
CA GLN A 246 3.74 4.93 -13.42
C GLN A 246 4.01 4.41 -12.01
N PHE A 247 5.09 3.64 -11.83
CA PHE A 247 5.36 2.96 -10.57
C PHE A 247 5.86 3.92 -9.49
N SER A 248 5.10 4.01 -8.41
CA SER A 248 5.33 4.92 -7.29
C SER A 248 5.85 4.14 -6.07
N TYR A 249 6.73 4.77 -5.29
CA TYR A 249 7.06 4.29 -3.94
C TYR A 249 7.58 5.43 -3.04
N PRO A 250 7.17 5.51 -1.76
CA PRO A 250 6.00 4.84 -1.18
C PRO A 250 4.73 5.20 -1.96
N THR A 251 3.76 4.28 -2.01
CA THR A 251 2.53 4.52 -2.77
C THR A 251 1.52 5.38 -2.02
N TYR A 252 1.58 5.41 -0.68
CA TYR A 252 0.63 6.12 0.17
C TYR A 252 -0.84 5.80 -0.21
N TRP A 253 -1.65 6.78 -0.62
CA TRP A 253 -3.02 6.59 -1.12
C TRP A 253 -3.07 6.19 -2.61
N HIS A 254 -1.99 6.41 -3.36
CA HIS A 254 -1.99 6.29 -4.81
C HIS A 254 -2.06 4.83 -5.25
N TYR A 255 -2.90 4.55 -6.23
CA TYR A 255 -2.96 3.26 -6.90
C TYR A 255 -2.05 3.33 -8.13
N ASP A 256 -1.15 2.35 -8.24
CA ASP A 256 -0.54 1.99 -9.51
C ASP A 256 -0.74 0.50 -9.78
N VAL A 257 -0.59 0.10 -11.04
CA VAL A 257 -0.79 -1.28 -11.48
C VAL A 257 0.12 -2.24 -10.71
N LEU A 258 1.36 -1.84 -10.42
CA LEU A 258 2.30 -2.67 -9.66
C LEU A 258 1.81 -2.91 -8.23
N ARG A 259 1.12 -1.95 -7.60
CA ARG A 259 0.53 -2.07 -6.26
C ARG A 259 -0.64 -3.04 -6.27
N GLY A 260 -1.52 -2.91 -7.27
CA GLY A 260 -2.62 -3.84 -7.46
C GLY A 260 -2.14 -5.28 -7.67
N LEU A 261 -1.13 -5.49 -8.52
CA LEU A 261 -0.56 -6.82 -8.78
C LEU A 261 0.15 -7.40 -7.55
N ASP A 262 0.95 -6.59 -6.85
CA ASP A 262 1.64 -7.06 -5.64
C ASP A 262 0.64 -7.40 -4.52
N TYR A 263 -0.48 -6.67 -4.42
CA TYR A 263 -1.60 -7.05 -3.56
C TYR A 263 -2.20 -8.41 -3.95
N LEU A 264 -2.52 -8.64 -5.23
CA LEU A 264 -3.09 -9.92 -5.70
C LEU A 264 -2.18 -11.10 -5.34
N ARG A 265 -0.87 -10.94 -5.58
CA ARG A 265 0.14 -11.90 -5.14
C ARG A 265 0.09 -12.09 -3.62
N ALA A 266 0.13 -11.00 -2.85
CA ALA A 266 0.16 -11.05 -1.39
C ALA A 266 -1.09 -11.73 -0.81
N ALA A 267 -2.23 -11.59 -1.48
CA ALA A 267 -3.50 -12.22 -1.17
C ALA A 267 -3.57 -13.71 -1.54
N GLY A 268 -2.51 -14.27 -2.14
CA GLY A 268 -2.49 -15.65 -2.61
C GLY A 268 -3.44 -15.90 -3.78
N ALA A 269 -3.83 -14.86 -4.53
CA ALA A 269 -4.70 -15.03 -5.68
C ALA A 269 -3.99 -15.86 -6.75
N THR A 270 -4.73 -16.76 -7.41
CA THR A 270 -4.24 -17.39 -8.63
C THR A 270 -4.20 -16.35 -9.75
N PRO A 271 -3.11 -16.24 -10.52
CA PRO A 271 -3.06 -15.38 -11.70
C PRO A 271 -4.25 -15.56 -12.64
N ASP A 272 -4.95 -14.46 -12.88
CA ASP A 272 -6.12 -14.36 -13.76
C ASP A 272 -5.68 -13.88 -15.16
N GLU A 273 -6.31 -14.35 -16.24
CA GLU A 273 -6.00 -13.87 -17.60
C GLU A 273 -6.18 -12.34 -17.75
N ARG A 274 -7.05 -11.74 -16.95
CA ARG A 274 -7.34 -10.29 -16.94
C ARG A 274 -6.17 -9.46 -16.44
N VAL A 275 -5.18 -10.05 -15.77
CA VAL A 275 -3.95 -9.33 -15.36
C VAL A 275 -2.86 -9.35 -16.42
N ALA A 276 -3.02 -10.07 -17.55
CA ALA A 276 -1.96 -10.24 -18.54
C ALA A 276 -1.41 -8.90 -19.07
N GLU A 277 -2.29 -7.95 -19.42
CA GLU A 277 -1.88 -6.62 -19.88
C GLU A 277 -1.09 -5.85 -18.81
N ALA A 278 -1.51 -5.97 -17.55
CA ALA A 278 -0.84 -5.34 -16.42
C ALA A 278 0.55 -5.96 -16.19
N ILE A 279 0.70 -7.27 -16.40
CA ILE A 279 1.99 -7.97 -16.36
C ILE A 279 2.89 -7.52 -17.51
N ASP A 280 2.38 -7.46 -18.74
CA ASP A 280 3.13 -6.97 -19.92
C ASP A 280 3.68 -5.56 -19.68
N LEU A 281 2.88 -4.69 -19.04
CA LEU A 281 3.32 -3.36 -18.62
C LEU A 281 4.49 -3.42 -17.63
N VAL A 282 4.42 -4.29 -16.61
CA VAL A 282 5.52 -4.49 -15.66
C VAL A 282 6.77 -4.98 -16.40
N GLU A 283 6.66 -5.99 -17.27
CA GLU A 283 7.80 -6.50 -18.05
C GLU A 283 8.43 -5.43 -18.93
N SER A 284 7.62 -4.60 -19.60
CA SER A 284 8.08 -3.55 -20.51
C SER A 284 8.96 -2.47 -19.85
N LYS A 285 8.85 -2.31 -18.53
CA LYS A 285 9.57 -1.30 -17.74
C LYS A 285 10.87 -1.81 -17.12
N ARG A 286 11.18 -3.09 -17.31
CA ARG A 286 12.43 -3.68 -16.85
C ARG A 286 13.59 -3.12 -17.66
N ASP A 287 14.61 -2.58 -16.99
CA ASP A 287 15.84 -2.12 -17.64
C ASP A 287 16.76 -3.29 -18.02
N ALA A 288 17.89 -2.97 -18.67
CA ALA A 288 18.88 -3.95 -19.12
C ALA A 288 19.55 -4.73 -17.96
N ASP A 289 19.56 -4.16 -16.75
CA ASP A 289 20.11 -4.77 -15.54
C ASP A 289 19.03 -5.53 -14.73
N GLY A 290 17.80 -5.61 -15.25
CA GLY A 290 16.70 -6.30 -14.61
C GLY A 290 16.02 -5.53 -13.49
N ARG A 291 16.12 -4.20 -13.46
CA ARG A 291 15.58 -3.30 -12.43
C ARG A 291 14.41 -2.47 -12.96
N TRP A 292 13.66 -1.86 -12.05
CA TRP A 292 12.50 -1.03 -12.37
C TRP A 292 12.64 0.39 -11.84
N PRO A 293 12.19 1.41 -12.57
CA PRO A 293 12.34 2.80 -12.17
C PRO A 293 11.35 3.22 -11.07
N LEU A 294 11.67 4.32 -10.38
CA LEU A 294 10.70 5.18 -9.69
C LEU A 294 10.16 6.21 -10.69
N GLU A 295 8.88 6.15 -11.05
CA GLU A 295 8.34 6.98 -12.15
C GLU A 295 7.43 8.12 -11.68
N ASN A 296 6.79 7.98 -10.52
CA ASN A 296 5.85 8.96 -9.99
C ASN A 296 6.08 9.18 -8.49
N PRO A 297 7.18 9.84 -8.10
CA PRO A 297 7.36 10.28 -6.72
C PRO A 297 6.30 11.32 -6.36
N HIS A 298 5.68 11.16 -5.19
CA HIS A 298 4.65 12.10 -4.74
C HIS A 298 5.28 13.40 -4.22
N PRO A 299 4.74 14.58 -4.62
CA PRO A 299 5.25 15.85 -4.13
C PRO A 299 5.01 15.99 -2.62
N GLY A 300 5.97 16.58 -1.91
CA GLY A 300 5.88 16.78 -0.47
C GLY A 300 7.24 16.60 0.20
N GLN A 301 7.29 16.78 1.51
CA GLN A 301 8.49 16.51 2.29
C GLN A 301 8.54 15.03 2.63
N LEU A 302 9.74 14.47 2.68
CA LEU A 302 9.97 13.12 3.22
C LEU A 302 10.84 13.28 4.45
N HIS A 303 10.66 12.40 5.45
CA HIS A 303 11.57 12.31 6.60
C HIS A 303 13.02 12.13 6.14
N PHE A 304 13.20 11.30 5.12
CA PHE A 304 14.46 11.09 4.42
C PHE A 304 14.21 10.35 3.10
N ALA A 305 15.16 10.41 2.17
CA ALA A 305 15.11 9.65 0.93
C ALA A 305 15.26 8.14 1.21
N ILE A 306 14.40 7.33 0.57
CA ILE A 306 14.44 5.86 0.59
C ILE A 306 14.60 5.25 -0.81
N ASP A 307 14.90 6.11 -1.79
CA ASP A 307 15.17 5.77 -3.19
C ASP A 307 16.16 6.79 -3.79
N GLU A 308 16.65 6.52 -5.00
CA GLU A 308 17.65 7.34 -5.71
C GLU A 308 17.03 8.47 -6.54
N GLY A 309 15.69 8.54 -6.61
CA GLY A 309 14.92 9.62 -7.23
C GLY A 309 14.23 9.24 -8.55
N GLU A 310 13.47 10.18 -9.10
CA GLU A 310 12.66 9.96 -10.31
C GLU A 310 13.50 9.49 -11.50
N GLY A 311 12.97 8.50 -12.22
CA GLY A 311 13.60 7.86 -13.39
C GLY A 311 14.79 6.96 -13.06
N ARG A 312 15.26 6.90 -11.80
CA ARG A 312 16.34 6.01 -11.38
C ARG A 312 15.82 4.63 -11.01
N PRO A 313 16.65 3.58 -11.09
CA PRO A 313 16.30 2.25 -10.59
C PRO A 313 15.90 2.29 -9.10
N SER A 314 14.68 1.87 -8.82
CA SER A 314 14.11 1.78 -7.49
C SER A 314 14.23 0.38 -6.93
N ARG A 315 14.84 0.24 -5.75
CA ARG A 315 14.93 -1.07 -5.08
C ARG A 315 13.55 -1.58 -4.66
N TRP A 316 12.67 -0.69 -4.21
CA TRP A 316 11.30 -1.06 -3.82
C TRP A 316 10.45 -1.52 -5.00
N ASN A 317 10.46 -0.78 -6.12
CA ASN A 317 9.72 -1.21 -7.30
C ASN A 317 10.33 -2.47 -7.92
N SER A 318 11.66 -2.61 -7.88
CA SER A 318 12.33 -3.83 -8.36
C SER A 318 11.98 -5.07 -7.52
N LEU A 319 11.95 -4.95 -6.19
CA LEU A 319 11.49 -6.02 -5.28
C LEU A 319 10.04 -6.42 -5.61
N ARG A 320 9.12 -5.44 -5.68
CA ARG A 320 7.70 -5.67 -5.99
C ARG A 320 7.52 -6.32 -7.37
N ALA A 321 8.20 -5.82 -8.39
CA ALA A 321 8.11 -6.35 -9.74
C ALA A 321 8.65 -7.78 -9.84
N LYS A 322 9.80 -8.08 -9.21
CA LYS A 322 10.34 -9.45 -9.17
C LYS A 322 9.40 -10.43 -8.47
N ARG A 323 8.77 -10.02 -7.37
CA ARG A 323 7.75 -10.84 -6.67
C ARG A 323 6.55 -11.11 -7.57
N VAL A 324 6.02 -10.08 -8.22
CA VAL A 324 4.87 -10.18 -9.12
C VAL A 324 5.15 -11.09 -10.31
N LEU A 325 6.31 -10.95 -10.96
CA LEU A 325 6.65 -11.77 -12.12
C LEU A 325 6.94 -13.22 -11.74
N LYS A 326 7.62 -13.46 -10.61
CA LYS A 326 7.77 -14.81 -10.05
C LYS A 326 6.40 -15.45 -9.80
N TRP A 327 5.47 -14.74 -9.18
CA TRP A 327 4.11 -15.22 -8.94
C TRP A 327 3.34 -15.55 -10.22
N TYR A 328 3.48 -14.72 -11.26
CA TYR A 328 2.82 -14.95 -12.54
C TYR A 328 3.39 -16.17 -13.29
N GLU A 329 4.71 -16.37 -13.26
CA GLU A 329 5.41 -17.48 -13.95
C GLU A 329 5.08 -18.87 -13.39
N HIS A 330 4.77 -18.97 -12.09
CA HIS A 330 4.51 -20.26 -11.42
C HIS A 330 3.10 -20.82 -11.68
N THR A 331 2.32 -20.20 -12.58
CA THR A 331 0.99 -20.70 -12.97
C THR A 331 1.09 -21.53 -14.25
N PRO A 332 0.60 -22.78 -14.26
CA PRO A 332 0.58 -23.57 -15.48
C PRO A 332 -0.25 -22.85 -16.53
N ARG A 333 0.41 -22.32 -17.58
CA ARG A 333 -0.31 -21.79 -18.74
C ARG A 333 -1.03 -22.95 -19.40
N SER A 334 -2.37 -22.99 -19.31
CA SER A 334 -3.16 -23.89 -20.14
C SER A 334 -2.86 -23.51 -21.60
N VAL A 335 -2.14 -24.39 -22.30
CA VAL A 335 -1.85 -24.23 -23.72
C VAL A 335 -3.20 -24.23 -24.44
N SER A 336 -3.69 -23.05 -24.83
CA SER A 336 -4.78 -22.94 -25.79
C SER A 336 -4.26 -23.46 -27.12
N SER A 337 -4.60 -24.70 -27.44
CA SER A 337 -4.35 -25.30 -28.73
C SER A 337 -5.08 -24.48 -29.79
N ARG A 338 -4.33 -23.72 -30.58
CA ARG A 338 -4.81 -23.28 -31.90
C ARG A 338 -5.02 -24.53 -32.75
N SER A 339 -6.25 -25.05 -32.77
CA SER A 339 -6.68 -25.97 -33.81
C SER A 339 -6.80 -25.17 -35.11
N GLY A 340 -5.71 -25.12 -35.87
CA GLY A 340 -5.76 -24.81 -37.28
C GLY A 340 -6.49 -25.95 -37.99
N SER A 341 -7.76 -25.74 -38.33
CA SER A 341 -8.43 -26.60 -39.30
C SER A 341 -7.89 -26.24 -40.68
N ALA A 342 -6.90 -27.00 -41.12
CA ALA A 342 -6.49 -27.05 -42.51
C ALA A 342 -7.67 -27.59 -43.35
N SER A 343 -8.03 -26.83 -44.39
CA SER A 343 -8.92 -27.28 -45.44
C SER A 343 -8.22 -28.32 -46.32
N THR A 344 -8.86 -29.47 -46.48
CA THR A 344 -8.64 -30.45 -47.56
C THR A 344 -9.99 -31.14 -47.72
N GLY A 345 -10.61 -31.33 -48.87
CA GLY A 345 -10.33 -31.04 -50.27
C GLY A 345 -11.55 -31.56 -51.05
#